data_AF-B6QWN0-F1
#
_entry.id   AF-B6QWN0-F1
#
_cell.length_a   1.000
_cell.length_b   1.000
_cell.length_c   1.000
_cell.angle_alpha   90.00
_cell.angle_beta   90.00
_cell.angle_gamma   90.00
#
_symmetry.space_group_name_H-M   'P 1'
#
loop_
_entity.id
_entity.type
_entity.pdbx_description
1 polymer ?
#
loop_
_entity_poly.entity_id
_entity_poly.type
_entity_poly.pdbx_seq_one_letter_code
_entity_poly.pdbx_strand_id
1 'polypeptide(L)'
;MNVPHVLLYTDDHIGFSWKDDLSRLTRTQLESLLIECRHAVTALEAETDRRQLNRTPAISTVDFCWRKLQKKAEQFQIRQRLDDNAKKQIKIAIDTLHTSDNASRKYREFLQDILHDITLRPCGPEFVILCATSLGKHRIAHLKEDDRVSLLDCIKTRKQMVKTAFLSKIAKDYRITTAETTSNVATGPHHAKATLPLDAMGASIILAATQTKPLTISLPSAHDTLPYIEIPHEICADIMRMYTS
;
A
#
# COMPACT_ATOMS: atom_id res chain seq x y z
N MET A 1 -4.03 27.17 -24.48
CA MET A 1 -4.97 26.04 -24.71
C MET A 1 -6.21 26.60 -25.38
N ASN A 2 -6.62 26.07 -26.53
CA ASN A 2 -7.89 26.45 -27.16
C ASN A 2 -9.02 25.76 -26.42
N VAL A 3 -9.83 26.53 -25.69
CA VAL A 3 -11.05 26.01 -25.04
C VAL A 3 -12.13 25.89 -26.11
N PRO A 4 -12.83 24.75 -26.22
CA PRO A 4 -13.94 24.63 -27.16
C PRO A 4 -15.02 25.66 -26.82
N HIS A 5 -15.52 26.35 -27.84
CA HIS A 5 -16.64 27.28 -27.72
C HIS A 5 -17.78 26.79 -28.61
N VAL A 6 -19.01 26.96 -28.13
CA VAL A 6 -20.23 26.60 -28.85
C VAL A 6 -20.88 27.91 -29.28
N LEU A 7 -21.07 28.06 -30.59
CA LEU A 7 -21.84 29.14 -31.19
C LEU A 7 -23.18 28.56 -31.65
N LEU A 8 -24.25 29.22 -31.25
CA LEU A 8 -25.63 28.86 -31.59
C LEU A 8 -26.12 29.86 -32.63
N TYR A 9 -26.82 29.38 -33.64
CA TYR A 9 -27.39 30.21 -34.70
C TYR A 9 -28.89 29.95 -34.78
N THR A 10 -29.68 31.02 -34.90
CA THR A 10 -31.08 30.90 -35.31
C THR A 10 -31.21 30.84 -36.82
N ASP A 11 -32.41 30.49 -37.31
CA ASP A 11 -32.76 30.52 -38.74
C ASP A 11 -32.58 31.91 -39.36
N ASP A 12 -32.66 32.97 -38.54
CA ASP A 12 -32.40 34.36 -38.94
C ASP A 12 -30.90 34.71 -38.97
N HIS A 13 -30.01 33.71 -38.89
CA HIS A 13 -28.56 33.85 -38.84
C HIS A 13 -28.03 34.69 -37.67
N ILE A 14 -28.82 34.86 -36.61
CA ILE A 14 -28.36 35.52 -35.39
C ILE A 14 -27.48 34.53 -34.63
N GLY A 15 -26.17 34.74 -34.70
CA GLY A 15 -25.17 33.99 -33.94
C GLY A 15 -25.03 34.53 -32.53
N PHE A 16 -25.01 33.66 -31.53
CA PHE A 16 -24.75 34.02 -30.16
C PHE A 16 -24.02 32.90 -29.41
N SER A 17 -23.20 33.30 -28.45
CA SER A 17 -22.57 32.43 -27.47
C SER A 17 -23.52 32.16 -26.31
N TRP A 18 -23.33 31.04 -25.62
CA TRP A 18 -24.07 30.73 -24.38
C TRP A 18 -23.84 31.76 -23.25
N LYS A 19 -22.83 32.64 -23.40
CA LYS A 19 -22.53 33.75 -22.49
C LYS A 19 -23.19 35.08 -22.88
N ASP A 20 -23.76 35.16 -24.08
CA ASP A 20 -24.36 36.40 -24.58
C ASP A 20 -25.76 36.59 -23.98
N ASP A 21 -26.23 37.83 -23.99
CA ASP A 21 -27.59 38.15 -23.56
C ASP A 21 -28.61 37.62 -24.59
N LEU A 22 -29.51 36.76 -24.11
CA LEU A 22 -30.55 36.11 -24.91
C LEU A 22 -31.83 36.95 -25.02
N SER A 23 -31.85 38.17 -24.46
CA SER A 23 -33.00 39.09 -24.50
C SER A 23 -33.49 39.42 -25.91
N ARG A 24 -32.63 39.24 -26.92
CA ARG A 24 -32.92 39.48 -28.34
C ARG A 24 -33.70 38.37 -29.02
N LEU A 25 -33.84 37.21 -28.38
CA LEU A 25 -34.55 36.07 -28.93
C LEU A 25 -36.05 36.15 -28.61
N THR A 26 -36.89 35.80 -29.58
CA THR A 26 -38.31 35.60 -29.33
C THR A 26 -38.52 34.36 -28.45
N ARG A 27 -39.68 34.28 -27.78
CA ARG A 27 -40.04 33.13 -26.95
C ARG A 27 -39.96 31.80 -27.71
N THR A 28 -40.46 31.77 -28.95
CA THR A 28 -40.47 30.58 -29.80
C THR A 28 -39.05 30.15 -30.21
N GLN A 29 -38.18 31.11 -30.50
CA GLN A 29 -36.76 30.83 -30.77
C GLN A 29 -36.05 30.27 -29.54
N LEU A 30 -36.33 30.82 -28.36
CA LEU A 30 -35.76 30.34 -27.10
C LEU A 30 -36.23 28.92 -26.75
N GLU A 31 -37.52 28.61 -26.95
CA GLU A 31 -38.08 27.27 -26.73
C GLU A 31 -37.47 26.24 -27.70
N SER A 32 -37.35 26.59 -28.98
CA SER A 32 -36.73 25.72 -30.00
C SER A 32 -35.26 25.47 -29.70
N LEU A 33 -34.53 26.51 -29.32
CA LEU A 33 -33.13 26.40 -28.92
C LEU A 33 -32.95 25.52 -27.69
N LEU A 34 -33.84 25.64 -26.70
CA LEU A 34 -33.79 24.80 -25.50
C LEU A 34 -33.98 23.32 -25.83
N ILE A 35 -34.87 22.99 -26.78
CA ILE A 35 -35.08 21.62 -27.25
C ILE A 35 -33.82 21.09 -27.92
N GLU A 36 -33.24 21.85 -28.85
CA GLU A 36 -32.03 21.44 -29.57
C GLU A 36 -30.81 21.31 -28.64
N CYS A 37 -30.64 22.23 -27.69
CA CYS A 37 -29.60 22.13 -26.67
C CYS A 37 -29.76 20.86 -25.82
N ARG A 38 -30.98 20.47 -25.46
CA ARG A 38 -31.22 19.22 -24.73
C ARG A 38 -30.85 18.01 -25.57
N HIS A 39 -31.22 17.98 -26.85
CA HIS A 39 -30.80 16.91 -27.75
C HIS A 39 -29.28 16.83 -27.90
N ALA A 40 -28.62 17.98 -28.07
CA ALA A 40 -27.16 18.05 -28.17
C ALA A 40 -26.48 17.55 -26.88
N VAL A 41 -26.97 17.94 -25.70
CA VAL A 41 -26.47 17.44 -24.41
C VAL A 41 -26.65 15.93 -24.33
N THR A 42 -27.85 15.40 -24.60
CA THR A 42 -28.10 13.95 -24.54
C THR A 42 -27.21 13.17 -25.53
N ALA A 43 -26.98 13.69 -26.74
CA ALA A 43 -26.09 13.06 -27.71
C ALA A 43 -24.63 13.08 -27.25
N LEU A 44 -24.17 14.20 -26.67
CA LEU A 44 -22.83 14.30 -26.10
C LEU A 44 -22.65 13.38 -24.90
N GLU A 45 -23.65 13.28 -24.01
CA GLU A 45 -23.65 12.36 -22.87
C GLU A 45 -23.58 10.91 -23.35
N ALA A 46 -24.44 10.51 -24.30
CA ALA A 46 -24.44 9.18 -24.89
C ALA A 46 -23.10 8.84 -25.56
N GLU A 47 -22.50 9.79 -26.26
CA GLU A 47 -21.19 9.62 -26.90
C GLU A 47 -20.05 9.54 -25.88
N THR A 48 -20.14 10.31 -24.79
CA THR A 48 -19.19 10.28 -23.67
C THR A 48 -19.25 8.93 -22.95
N ASP A 49 -20.46 8.39 -22.76
CA ASP A 49 -20.71 7.08 -22.16
C ASP A 49 -20.26 5.93 -23.08
N ARG A 50 -20.56 6.03 -24.39
CA ARG A 50 -20.10 5.07 -25.40
C ARG A 50 -18.58 4.99 -25.45
N ARG A 51 -17.90 6.14 -25.38
CA ARG A 51 -16.44 6.23 -25.33
C ARG A 51 -15.85 5.92 -23.95
N GLN A 52 -16.69 5.69 -22.94
CA GLN A 52 -16.28 5.47 -21.56
C GLN A 52 -15.40 6.59 -20.99
N LEU A 53 -15.53 7.82 -21.50
CA LEU A 53 -14.76 8.97 -21.01
C LEU A 53 -15.16 9.37 -19.58
N ASN A 54 -16.37 8.97 -19.17
CA ASN A 54 -16.87 9.07 -17.79
C ASN A 54 -16.52 7.87 -16.90
N ARG A 55 -15.80 6.84 -17.41
CA ARG A 55 -15.21 5.86 -16.51
C ARG A 55 -14.09 6.57 -15.77
N THR A 56 -14.38 6.93 -14.53
CA THR A 56 -13.35 7.11 -13.50
C THR A 56 -12.34 5.98 -13.72
N PRO A 57 -11.05 6.27 -13.96
CA PRO A 57 -10.08 5.23 -14.25
C PRO A 57 -10.24 4.17 -13.19
N ALA A 58 -10.42 2.92 -13.59
CA ALA A 58 -10.70 1.82 -12.68
C ALA A 58 -9.67 1.90 -11.56
N ILE A 59 -10.11 2.38 -10.39
CA ILE A 59 -9.21 2.62 -9.27
C ILE A 59 -8.58 1.26 -9.00
N SER A 60 -7.25 1.18 -9.06
CA SER A 60 -6.57 -0.09 -8.84
C SER A 60 -7.05 -0.67 -7.50
N THR A 61 -7.13 -1.99 -7.39
CA THR A 61 -7.62 -2.62 -6.15
C THR A 61 -6.75 -2.19 -4.96
N VAL A 62 -5.45 -1.99 -5.20
CA VAL A 62 -4.47 -1.45 -4.25
C VAL A 62 -4.81 -0.01 -3.84
N ASP A 63 -5.08 0.89 -4.78
CA ASP A 63 -5.46 2.28 -4.47
C ASP A 63 -6.77 2.35 -3.68
N PHE A 64 -7.74 1.50 -4.02
CA PHE A 64 -8.98 1.39 -3.27
C PHE A 64 -8.73 0.94 -1.82
N CYS A 65 -7.91 -0.09 -1.64
CA CYS A 65 -7.47 -0.55 -0.32
C CYS A 65 -6.75 0.56 0.45
N TRP A 66 -5.78 1.24 -0.18
CA TRP A 66 -5.02 2.33 0.44
C TRP A 66 -5.93 3.49 0.90
N ARG A 67 -6.88 3.92 0.06
CA ARG A 67 -7.85 4.96 0.44
C ARG A 67 -8.72 4.55 1.63
N LYS A 68 -9.07 3.25 1.73
CA LYS A 68 -9.77 2.72 2.91
C LYS A 68 -8.92 2.78 4.18
N LEU A 69 -7.63 2.48 4.08
CA LEU A 69 -6.70 2.61 5.20
C LEU A 69 -6.61 4.07 5.66
N GLN A 70 -6.40 5.00 4.73
CA GLN A 70 -6.34 6.44 5.02
C GLN A 70 -7.61 6.93 5.73
N LYS A 71 -8.78 6.64 5.15
CA LYS A 71 -10.07 7.03 5.73
C LYS A 71 -10.26 6.46 7.13
N LYS A 72 -9.86 5.21 7.38
CA LYS A 72 -10.02 4.59 8.70
C LYS A 72 -9.03 5.18 9.72
N ALA A 73 -7.80 5.49 9.31
CA ALA A 73 -6.81 6.16 10.15
C ALA A 73 -7.28 7.56 10.57
N GLU A 74 -7.80 8.36 9.63
CA GLU A 74 -8.40 9.67 9.90
C GLU A 74 -9.57 9.56 10.89
N GLN A 75 -10.47 8.59 10.67
CA GLN A 75 -11.58 8.35 11.59
C GLN A 75 -11.12 8.03 13.01
N PHE A 76 -10.07 7.22 13.15
CA PHE A 76 -9.49 6.91 14.45
C PHE A 76 -8.79 8.11 15.09
N GLN A 77 -8.10 8.93 14.30
CA GLN A 77 -7.49 10.16 14.78
C GLN A 77 -8.53 11.16 15.30
N ILE A 78 -9.65 11.32 14.58
CA ILE A 78 -10.74 12.24 14.97
C ILE A 78 -11.50 11.70 16.17
N ARG A 79 -11.86 10.42 16.16
CA ARG A 79 -12.76 9.85 17.18
C ARG A 79 -12.04 9.41 18.45
N GLN A 80 -10.74 9.08 18.37
CA GLN A 80 -9.93 8.55 19.49
C GLN A 80 -10.61 7.38 20.22
N ARG A 81 -11.44 6.59 19.51
CA ARG A 81 -12.15 5.41 20.04
C ARG A 81 -12.41 4.37 18.96
N LEU A 82 -12.47 3.11 19.37
CA LEU A 82 -12.87 1.98 18.53
C LEU A 82 -14.38 1.77 18.58
N ASP A 83 -15.00 1.61 17.41
CA ASP A 83 -16.35 1.08 17.30
C ASP A 83 -16.37 -0.44 17.57
N ASP A 84 -17.51 -1.01 17.93
CA ASP A 84 -17.58 -2.42 18.32
C ASP A 84 -17.25 -3.38 17.18
N ASN A 85 -17.53 -2.97 15.95
CA ASN A 85 -17.12 -3.72 14.77
C ASN A 85 -15.59 -3.75 14.64
N ALA A 86 -14.90 -2.62 14.86
CA ALA A 86 -13.45 -2.53 14.83
C ALA A 86 -12.82 -3.40 15.93
N LYS A 87 -13.36 -3.37 17.16
CA LYS A 87 -12.92 -4.28 18.24
C LYS A 87 -13.06 -5.74 17.83
N LYS A 88 -14.19 -6.11 17.21
CA LYS A 88 -14.42 -7.47 16.69
C LYS A 88 -13.41 -7.85 15.62
N GLN A 89 -13.13 -6.96 14.66
CA GLN A 89 -12.14 -7.22 13.61
C GLN A 89 -10.71 -7.37 14.16
N ILE A 90 -10.34 -6.55 15.15
CA ILE A 90 -9.03 -6.67 15.83
C ILE A 90 -8.93 -8.02 16.54
N LYS A 91 -9.96 -8.42 17.28
CA LYS A 91 -9.99 -9.74 17.94
C LYS A 91 -9.82 -10.88 16.94
N ILE A 92 -10.56 -10.84 15.81
CA ILE A 92 -10.42 -11.84 14.74
C ILE A 92 -8.99 -11.86 14.18
N ALA A 93 -8.36 -10.71 14.01
CA ALA A 93 -6.97 -10.63 13.53
C ALA A 93 -5.99 -11.28 14.50
N ILE A 94 -6.13 -10.99 15.79
CA ILE A 94 -5.30 -11.56 16.87
C ILE A 94 -5.51 -13.07 16.96
N ASP A 95 -6.77 -13.52 17.03
CA ASP A 95 -7.10 -14.94 17.07
C ASP A 95 -6.53 -15.67 15.83
N THR A 96 -6.56 -15.04 14.65
CA THR A 96 -5.98 -15.60 13.42
C THR A 96 -4.46 -15.66 13.46
N LEU A 97 -3.78 -14.68 14.07
CA LEU A 97 -2.33 -14.70 14.24
C LEU A 97 -1.87 -15.83 15.16
N HIS A 98 -2.68 -16.19 16.17
CA HIS A 98 -2.37 -17.26 17.12
C HIS A 98 -2.85 -18.66 16.68
N THR A 99 -3.78 -18.74 15.73
CA THR A 99 -4.40 -20.02 15.33
C THR A 99 -3.85 -20.51 13.99
N SER A 100 -3.45 -21.78 13.92
CA SER A 100 -2.96 -22.45 12.70
C SER A 100 -4.09 -22.95 11.77
N ASP A 101 -5.20 -22.22 11.67
CA ASP A 101 -6.32 -22.59 10.80
C ASP A 101 -5.95 -22.38 9.31
N ASN A 102 -6.19 -23.39 8.48
CA ASN A 102 -5.95 -23.36 7.03
C ASN A 102 -6.94 -22.44 6.30
N ALA A 103 -8.18 -22.31 6.79
CA ALA A 103 -9.19 -21.46 6.16
C ALA A 103 -8.85 -19.96 6.26
N SER A 104 -7.91 -19.62 7.15
CA SER A 104 -7.46 -18.24 7.40
C SER A 104 -6.02 -17.99 6.93
N ARG A 105 -5.41 -18.95 6.21
CA ARG A 105 -3.99 -18.93 5.84
C ARG A 105 -3.55 -17.63 5.15
N LYS A 106 -4.21 -17.23 4.06
CA LYS A 106 -3.87 -16.01 3.31
C LYS A 106 -3.97 -14.74 4.15
N TYR A 107 -4.95 -14.68 5.05
CA TYR A 107 -5.12 -13.54 5.95
C TYR A 107 -4.02 -13.54 7.02
N ARG A 108 -3.69 -14.69 7.59
CA ARG A 108 -2.60 -14.85 8.56
C ARG A 108 -1.26 -14.46 7.97
N GLU A 109 -0.89 -15.01 6.80
CA GLU A 109 0.36 -14.71 6.09
C GLU A 109 0.50 -13.21 5.85
N PHE A 110 -0.54 -12.56 5.32
CA PHE A 110 -0.52 -11.10 5.11
C PHE A 110 -0.32 -10.30 6.41
N LEU A 111 -0.96 -10.70 7.52
CA LEU A 111 -0.75 -10.04 8.81
C LEU A 111 0.66 -10.29 9.38
N GLN A 112 1.20 -11.49 9.17
CA GLN A 112 2.57 -11.83 9.54
C GLN A 112 3.56 -11.03 8.72
N ASP A 113 3.33 -10.85 7.42
CA ASP A 113 4.17 -10.00 6.57
C ASP A 113 4.18 -8.55 7.06
N ILE A 114 3.06 -8.02 7.55
CA ILE A 114 3.03 -6.68 8.16
C ILE A 114 3.87 -6.59 9.44
N LEU A 115 3.87 -7.66 10.26
CA LEU A 115 4.58 -7.71 11.55
C LEU A 115 6.07 -8.00 11.40
N HIS A 116 6.41 -8.97 10.57
CA HIS A 116 7.70 -9.63 10.50
C HIS A 116 8.45 -9.36 9.20
N ASP A 117 8.03 -8.37 8.41
CA ASP A 117 8.70 -8.02 7.18
C ASP A 117 10.22 -7.95 7.37
N ILE A 118 10.89 -8.92 6.74
CA ILE A 118 12.32 -9.19 6.83
C ILE A 118 13.12 -8.04 6.20
N THR A 119 12.49 -7.22 5.36
CA THR A 119 13.11 -6.07 4.70
C THR A 119 13.21 -4.85 5.63
N LEU A 120 14.06 -4.96 6.67
CA LEU A 120 14.71 -3.87 7.44
C LEU A 120 13.83 -2.85 8.17
N ARG A 121 12.51 -2.80 7.96
CA ARG A 121 11.64 -1.83 8.64
C ARG A 121 10.20 -2.33 8.76
N PRO A 122 9.88 -3.16 9.78
CA PRO A 122 8.52 -3.64 9.98
C PRO A 122 7.53 -2.47 9.93
N CYS A 123 6.38 -2.71 9.30
CA CYS A 123 5.30 -1.73 9.27
C CYS A 123 4.81 -1.47 10.70
N GLY A 124 4.72 -2.53 11.49
CA GLY A 124 4.43 -2.50 12.92
C GLY A 124 3.01 -2.94 13.24
N PRO A 125 2.74 -3.23 14.52
CA PRO A 125 1.44 -3.74 14.98
C PRO A 125 0.28 -2.77 14.74
N GLU A 126 0.56 -1.48 14.61
CA GLU A 126 -0.44 -0.46 14.24
C GLU A 126 -1.09 -0.75 12.89
N PHE A 127 -0.32 -1.28 11.94
CA PHE A 127 -0.78 -1.57 10.59
C PHE A 127 -1.59 -2.85 10.52
N VAL A 128 -1.35 -3.80 11.42
CA VAL A 128 -2.22 -4.97 11.61
C VAL A 128 -3.62 -4.51 12.03
N ILE A 129 -3.71 -3.62 13.02
CA ILE A 129 -4.99 -3.03 13.45
C ILE A 129 -5.65 -2.28 12.31
N LEU A 130 -4.88 -1.44 11.60
CA LEU A 130 -5.44 -0.62 10.53
C LEU A 130 -5.97 -1.49 9.39
N CYS A 131 -5.23 -2.52 8.96
CA CYS A 131 -5.66 -3.44 7.90
C CYS A 131 -6.85 -4.29 8.33
N ALA A 132 -6.84 -4.84 9.55
CA ALA A 132 -7.94 -5.63 10.09
C ALA A 132 -9.24 -4.82 10.15
N THR A 133 -9.17 -3.56 10.60
CA THR A 133 -10.36 -2.72 10.78
C THR A 133 -10.86 -2.02 9.51
N SER A 134 -9.99 -1.79 8.53
CA SER A 134 -10.35 -1.13 7.26
C SER A 134 -10.74 -2.10 6.14
N LEU A 135 -10.03 -3.22 6.03
CA LEU A 135 -10.21 -4.22 4.98
C LEU A 135 -10.90 -5.48 5.50
N GLY A 136 -10.51 -5.95 6.67
CA GLY A 136 -11.02 -7.18 7.30
C GLY A 136 -10.58 -8.46 6.59
N LYS A 137 -10.86 -9.60 7.25
CA LYS A 137 -10.48 -10.95 6.78
C LYS A 137 -10.94 -11.22 5.34
N HIS A 138 -12.21 -10.96 5.04
CA HIS A 138 -12.79 -11.29 3.74
C HIS A 138 -12.05 -10.59 2.60
N ARG A 139 -11.79 -9.28 2.71
CA ARG A 139 -11.16 -8.53 1.62
C ARG A 139 -9.74 -9.04 1.38
N ILE A 140 -8.93 -9.17 2.43
CA ILE A 140 -7.53 -9.57 2.31
C ILE A 140 -7.41 -11.00 1.76
N ALA A 141 -8.27 -11.92 2.18
CA ALA A 141 -8.29 -13.29 1.67
C ALA A 141 -8.64 -13.38 0.17
N HIS A 142 -9.43 -12.43 -0.35
CA HIS A 142 -9.85 -12.35 -1.75
C HIS A 142 -8.96 -11.47 -2.63
N LEU A 143 -7.96 -10.77 -2.06
CA LEU A 143 -6.96 -10.07 -2.88
C LEU A 143 -6.15 -11.10 -3.68
N LYS A 144 -5.80 -10.74 -4.92
CA LYS A 144 -4.80 -11.48 -5.69
C LYS A 144 -3.45 -11.37 -5.00
N GLU A 145 -2.55 -12.29 -5.32
CA GLU A 145 -1.21 -12.29 -4.75
C GLU A 145 -0.45 -11.00 -5.07
N ASP A 146 -0.44 -10.59 -6.35
CA ASP A 146 0.18 -9.34 -6.80
C ASP A 146 -0.42 -8.10 -6.10
N ASP A 147 -1.74 -8.09 -5.88
CA ASP A 147 -2.41 -7.00 -5.16
C ASP A 147 -2.03 -6.98 -3.67
N ARG A 148 -1.81 -8.14 -3.04
CA ARG A 148 -1.34 -8.21 -1.64
C ARG A 148 0.08 -7.68 -1.52
N VAL A 149 0.99 -8.11 -2.41
CA VAL A 149 2.38 -7.64 -2.44
C VAL A 149 2.43 -6.13 -2.69
N SER A 150 1.70 -5.65 -3.70
CA SER A 150 1.62 -4.23 -4.02
C SER A 150 1.02 -3.40 -2.89
N LEU A 151 0.03 -3.94 -2.16
CA LEU A 151 -0.53 -3.28 -0.98
C LEU A 151 0.47 -3.21 0.17
N LEU A 152 1.24 -4.28 0.42
CA LEU A 152 2.30 -4.27 1.42
C LEU A 152 3.35 -3.20 1.09
N ASP A 153 3.81 -3.14 -0.16
CA ASP A 153 4.76 -2.12 -0.61
C ASP A 153 4.19 -0.70 -0.46
N CYS A 154 2.92 -0.50 -0.82
CA CYS A 154 2.23 0.77 -0.62
C CYS A 154 2.21 1.19 0.86
N ILE A 155 1.95 0.23 1.77
CA ILE A 155 1.99 0.47 3.21
C ILE A 155 3.42 0.82 3.65
N LYS A 156 4.45 0.10 3.20
CA LYS A 156 5.86 0.36 3.55
C LYS A 156 6.30 1.77 3.15
N THR A 157 5.99 2.17 1.92
CA THR A 157 6.37 3.47 1.37
C THR A 157 5.62 4.62 2.04
N ARG A 158 4.32 4.43 2.33
CA ARG A 158 3.44 5.52 2.77
C ARG A 158 3.02 5.46 4.23
N LYS A 159 3.64 4.59 5.04
CA LYS A 159 3.26 4.36 6.45
C LYS A 159 3.14 5.62 7.31
N GLN A 160 3.98 6.63 7.07
CA GLN A 160 3.93 7.87 7.85
C GLN A 160 2.64 8.66 7.65
N MET A 161 1.93 8.49 6.54
CA MET A 161 0.69 9.22 6.25
C MET A 161 -0.51 8.73 7.07
N VAL A 162 -0.47 7.50 7.57
CA VAL A 162 -1.58 6.87 8.29
C VAL A 162 -1.20 6.47 9.72
N LYS A 163 0.04 6.74 10.12
CA LYS A 163 0.51 6.48 11.48
C LYS A 163 -0.08 7.53 12.41
N THR A 164 -0.78 7.07 13.45
CA THR A 164 -1.37 7.94 14.46
C THR A 164 -0.99 7.45 15.86
N ALA A 165 -0.83 8.37 16.81
CA ALA A 165 -0.51 8.01 18.20
C ALA A 165 -1.58 7.10 18.83
N PHE A 166 -2.84 7.26 18.41
CA PHE A 166 -3.95 6.42 18.85
C PHE A 166 -3.81 4.96 18.39
N LEU A 167 -3.40 4.72 17.14
CA LEU A 167 -3.13 3.35 16.66
C LEU A 167 -1.99 2.69 17.45
N SER A 168 -0.93 3.44 17.76
CA SER A 168 0.17 2.94 18.61
C SER A 168 -0.30 2.62 20.04
N LYS A 169 -1.23 3.39 20.59
CA LYS A 169 -1.85 3.08 21.90
C LYS A 169 -2.67 1.79 21.84
N ILE A 170 -3.54 1.64 20.85
CA ILE A 170 -4.36 0.43 20.68
C ILE A 170 -3.47 -0.80 20.47
N ALA A 171 -2.43 -0.69 19.65
CA ALA A 171 -1.48 -1.79 19.41
C ALA A 171 -0.89 -2.33 20.72
N LYS A 172 -0.56 -1.43 21.65
CA LYS A 172 -0.10 -1.78 23.00
C LYS A 172 -1.21 -2.38 23.85
N ASP A 173 -2.40 -1.79 23.85
CA ASP A 173 -3.55 -2.26 24.63
C ASP A 173 -3.95 -3.69 24.25
N TYR A 174 -3.87 -4.02 22.96
CA TYR A 174 -4.16 -5.35 22.43
C TYR A 174 -2.96 -6.29 22.40
N ARG A 175 -1.79 -5.85 22.87
CA ARG A 175 -0.54 -6.63 22.95
C ARG A 175 -0.17 -7.34 21.65
N ILE A 176 -0.37 -6.67 20.52
CA ILE A 176 0.07 -7.20 19.22
C ILE A 176 1.58 -7.04 19.18
N THR A 177 2.32 -8.11 19.47
CA THR A 177 3.78 -8.08 19.54
C THR A 177 4.40 -8.62 18.25
N THR A 178 5.45 -7.94 17.79
CA THR A 178 6.52 -8.57 17.04
C THR A 178 7.31 -9.38 18.07
N ALA A 179 7.25 -10.72 18.08
CA ALA A 179 8.07 -11.53 18.99
C ALA A 179 9.53 -11.00 18.96
N GLU A 180 10.18 -10.68 20.08
CA GLU A 180 10.51 -11.55 21.21
C GLU A 180 10.54 -10.79 22.55
N THR A 181 9.81 -11.25 23.57
CA THR A 181 10.23 -11.13 24.99
C THR A 181 9.54 -12.22 25.80
N THR A 182 9.98 -13.47 25.64
CA THR A 182 9.84 -14.47 26.70
C THR A 182 11.06 -14.36 27.61
N SER A 183 11.08 -13.36 28.49
CA SER A 183 11.93 -13.38 29.68
C SER A 183 11.12 -13.97 30.83
N ASN A 184 10.99 -15.30 30.84
CA ASN A 184 10.66 -16.01 32.07
C ASN A 184 11.98 -16.44 32.71
N VAL A 185 12.31 -15.76 33.81
CA VAL A 185 13.29 -16.21 34.79
C VAL A 185 12.76 -17.51 35.41
N ALA A 186 13.39 -18.64 35.08
CA ALA A 186 13.33 -19.85 35.88
C ALA A 186 14.66 -20.61 35.74
N THR A 187 15.31 -20.74 36.88
CA THR A 187 16.51 -21.50 37.23
C THR A 187 16.55 -22.94 36.74
N GLY A 188 17.73 -23.42 36.33
CA GLY A 188 18.10 -24.85 36.40
C GLY A 188 18.70 -25.44 35.11
N PRO A 189 19.91 -26.01 35.12
CA PRO A 189 20.65 -26.41 33.92
C PRO A 189 20.44 -27.89 33.59
N HIS A 190 20.13 -28.23 32.34
CA HIS A 190 20.47 -29.54 31.79
C HIS A 190 20.66 -29.49 30.27
N HIS A 191 21.79 -30.06 29.85
CA HIS A 191 22.17 -30.34 28.47
C HIS A 191 21.07 -31.07 27.68
N ALA A 192 20.82 -30.63 26.43
CA ALA A 192 21.11 -31.43 25.24
C ALA A 192 20.65 -30.73 23.95
N LYS A 193 21.57 -30.75 22.97
CA LYS A 193 21.37 -30.82 21.51
C LYS A 193 20.13 -30.14 20.90
N ALA A 194 20.39 -29.01 20.24
CA ALA A 194 19.55 -28.54 19.15
C ALA A 194 20.28 -28.76 17.81
N THR A 195 19.71 -29.65 17.01
CA THR A 195 19.81 -29.63 15.55
C THR A 195 19.10 -28.37 15.06
N LEU A 196 19.77 -27.51 14.30
CA LEU A 196 19.12 -26.52 13.44
C LEU A 196 19.85 -26.42 12.10
N PRO A 197 19.11 -26.48 10.99
CA PRO A 197 19.54 -25.99 9.69
C PRO A 197 19.19 -24.50 9.57
N LEU A 198 20.10 -23.68 9.02
CA LEU A 198 19.76 -22.60 8.09
C LEU A 198 21.04 -22.01 7.48
N ASP A 199 20.90 -21.65 6.21
CA ASP A 199 21.79 -20.98 5.27
C ASP A 199 22.30 -19.58 5.71
N ALA A 200 22.86 -19.51 6.92
CA ALA A 200 23.57 -18.37 7.49
C ALA A 200 24.93 -18.06 6.80
N MET A 201 25.04 -18.24 5.48
CA MET A 201 26.24 -17.91 4.71
C MET A 201 26.25 -16.47 4.19
N GLY A 202 25.09 -15.81 4.03
CA GLY A 202 25.03 -14.45 3.48
C GLY A 202 25.29 -13.33 4.50
N ALA A 203 24.81 -13.48 5.73
CA ALA A 203 24.83 -12.39 6.72
C ALA A 203 26.20 -12.22 7.42
N SER A 204 26.97 -13.29 7.57
CA SER A 204 28.25 -13.28 8.28
C SER A 204 29.37 -12.61 7.47
N ILE A 205 29.31 -12.68 6.14
CA ILE A 205 30.30 -12.07 5.24
C ILE A 205 30.20 -10.54 5.25
N ILE A 206 28.98 -10.00 5.33
CA ILE A 206 28.74 -8.54 5.36
C ILE A 206 29.19 -7.94 6.70
N LEU A 207 29.04 -8.67 7.80
CA LEU A 207 29.45 -8.20 9.13
C LEU A 207 30.98 -8.22 9.31
N ALA A 208 31.68 -9.21 8.72
CA ALA A 208 33.14 -9.30 8.80
C ALA A 208 33.85 -8.23 7.94
N ALA A 209 33.29 -7.88 6.77
CA ALA A 209 33.93 -6.95 5.84
C ALA A 209 33.81 -5.46 6.23
N THR A 210 33.00 -5.11 7.23
CA THR A 210 32.76 -3.71 7.63
C THR A 210 33.66 -3.21 8.76
N GLN A 211 34.50 -4.07 9.35
CA GLN A 211 35.30 -3.70 10.54
C GLN A 211 36.77 -3.33 10.27
N THR A 212 37.32 -3.45 9.06
CA THR A 212 38.76 -3.18 8.85
C THR A 212 39.15 -2.31 7.66
N LYS A 213 38.28 -2.05 6.68
CA LYS A 213 38.47 -1.00 5.64
C LYS A 213 37.18 -0.85 4.82
N PRO A 214 36.82 0.35 4.35
CA PRO A 214 35.63 0.52 3.50
C PRO A 214 35.81 -0.20 2.16
N LEU A 215 34.88 -1.10 1.83
CA LEU A 215 34.78 -1.71 0.51
C LEU A 215 34.45 -0.62 -0.51
N THR A 216 35.25 -0.53 -1.57
CA THR A 216 34.99 0.42 -2.66
C THR A 216 34.05 -0.25 -3.66
N ILE A 217 32.81 0.25 -3.73
CA ILE A 217 31.83 -0.21 -4.72
C ILE A 217 31.98 0.68 -5.94
N SER A 218 32.58 0.15 -7.00
CA SER A 218 32.68 0.82 -8.29
C SER A 218 31.43 0.54 -9.11
N LEU A 219 30.63 1.58 -9.42
CA LEU A 219 29.55 1.46 -10.39
C LEU A 219 30.09 1.69 -11.80
N PRO A 220 29.75 0.83 -12.77
CA PRO A 220 30.30 0.95 -14.12
C PRO A 220 29.74 2.17 -14.84
N SER A 221 30.64 2.94 -15.47
CA SER A 221 30.30 3.94 -16.47
C SER A 221 30.03 3.20 -17.78
N ALA A 222 28.76 3.23 -18.20
CA ALA A 222 28.24 2.91 -19.53
C ALA A 222 29.07 1.92 -20.39
N HIS A 223 28.86 0.62 -20.20
CA HIS A 223 28.56 -0.39 -21.25
C HIS A 223 28.57 -1.80 -20.61
N ASP A 224 27.44 -2.51 -20.77
CA ASP A 224 27.17 -3.94 -20.48
C ASP A 224 28.16 -4.74 -19.61
N THR A 225 28.24 -4.41 -18.33
CA THR A 225 28.77 -5.34 -17.31
C THR A 225 27.96 -5.25 -16.02
N LEU A 226 27.61 -6.42 -15.46
CA LEU A 226 26.89 -6.55 -14.19
C LEU A 226 27.74 -5.99 -13.05
N PRO A 227 27.13 -5.38 -12.01
CA PRO A 227 27.87 -4.86 -10.87
C PRO A 227 28.60 -6.01 -10.16
N TYR A 228 29.90 -5.80 -9.89
CA TYR A 228 30.73 -6.73 -9.13
C TYR A 228 31.41 -5.99 -7.98
N ILE A 229 31.74 -6.72 -6.92
CA ILE A 229 32.42 -6.18 -5.73
C ILE A 229 33.88 -6.63 -5.80
N GLU A 230 34.81 -5.68 -5.87
CA GLU A 230 36.23 -5.98 -5.72
C GLU A 230 36.56 -6.18 -4.25
N ILE A 231 36.90 -7.40 -3.87
CA ILE A 231 37.38 -7.74 -2.54
C ILE A 231 38.91 -7.74 -2.58
N PRO A 232 39.60 -6.90 -1.78
CA PRO A 232 41.06 -6.91 -1.68
C PRO A 232 41.60 -8.32 -1.36
N HIS A 233 42.69 -8.70 -2.02
CA HIS A 233 43.30 -10.04 -1.91
C HIS A 233 43.63 -10.43 -0.46
N GLU A 234 43.96 -9.46 0.39
CA GLU A 234 44.23 -9.62 1.83
C GLU A 234 43.01 -10.20 2.58
N ILE A 235 41.80 -9.72 2.24
CA ILE A 235 40.54 -10.18 2.84
C ILE A 235 40.19 -11.59 2.33
N CYS A 236 40.47 -11.88 1.05
CA CYS A 236 40.32 -13.23 0.51
C CYS A 236 41.22 -14.25 1.21
N ALA A 237 42.46 -13.88 1.57
CA ALA A 237 43.38 -14.78 2.27
C ALA A 237 42.91 -15.13 3.69
N ASP A 238 42.33 -14.17 4.41
CA ASP A 238 41.80 -14.41 5.76
C ASP A 238 40.50 -15.21 5.74
N ILE A 239 39.62 -14.98 4.75
CA ILE A 239 38.44 -15.81 4.54
C ILE A 239 38.86 -17.25 4.24
N MET A 240 39.82 -17.47 3.33
CA MET A 240 40.27 -18.82 2.98
C MET A 240 40.94 -19.55 4.15
N ARG A 241 41.66 -18.84 5.04
CA ARG A 241 42.24 -19.42 6.26
C ARG A 241 41.18 -19.88 7.26
N MET A 242 40.05 -19.16 7.40
CA MET A 242 38.97 -19.55 8.32
C MET A 242 38.26 -20.86 7.94
N TYR A 243 38.38 -21.31 6.69
CA TYR A 243 37.73 -22.54 6.20
C TYR A 243 38.66 -23.74 6.06
N THR A 244 39.97 -23.59 6.36
CA THR A 244 40.97 -24.67 6.26
C THR A 244 41.48 -25.17 7.62
N SER A 245 40.83 -24.81 8.72
CA SER A 245 41.19 -25.22 10.09
C SER A 245 40.04 -25.87 10.83
#